data_AF-A0A3S1R8A6-F1
#
_entry.id   AF-A0A3S1R8A6-F1
#
_cell.length_a   1.000
_cell.length_b   1.000
_cell.length_c   1.000
_cell.angle_alpha   90.00
_cell.angle_beta   90.00
_cell.angle_gamma   90.00
#
_symmetry.space_group_name_H-M   'P 1'
#
loop_
_entity.id
_entity.type
_entity.pdbx_description
1 polymer ?
#
loop_
_entity_poly.entity_id
_entity_poly.type
_entity_poly.pdbx_seq_one_letter_code
_entity_poly.pdbx_strand_id
1 'polypeptide(L)'
;MRKVSMATRAELVAAISGRYVLGGRAEKARMLDEFVALTGFHRKHAMRLLRGDCAPAKNGPRPGRRVYGDEVRAALVVVWEASDRICGKRLHPLLPSLIEAMERHGHGAMDS
;
A
#
# COMPACT_ATOMS: atom_id res chain seq x y z
N MET A 1 18.18 -8.68 -29.11
CA MET A 1 18.25 -7.70 -28.00
C MET A 1 18.80 -8.38 -26.75
N ARG A 2 19.94 -7.91 -26.24
CA ARG A 2 20.70 -8.55 -25.15
C ARG A 2 19.89 -8.57 -23.85
N LYS A 3 19.43 -9.75 -23.44
CA LYS A 3 18.77 -9.99 -22.15
C LYS A 3 19.85 -10.09 -21.07
N VAL A 4 20.21 -8.95 -20.47
CA VAL A 4 20.99 -8.95 -19.22
C VAL A 4 20.16 -9.67 -18.16
N SER A 5 20.68 -10.78 -17.62
CA SER A 5 20.01 -11.58 -16.59
C SER A 5 19.66 -10.72 -15.37
N MET A 6 18.58 -11.05 -14.66
CA MET A 6 18.17 -10.32 -13.45
C MET A 6 19.26 -10.29 -12.38
N ALA A 7 20.06 -11.35 -12.27
CA ALA A 7 21.22 -11.40 -11.36
C ALA A 7 22.29 -10.36 -11.75
N THR A 8 22.67 -10.34 -13.03
CA THR A 8 23.65 -9.38 -13.57
C THR A 8 23.16 -7.93 -13.45
N ARG A 9 21.83 -7.70 -13.53
CA ARG A 9 21.24 -6.37 -13.28
C ARG A 9 21.37 -5.93 -11.82
N ALA A 10 21.18 -6.84 -10.86
CA ALA A 10 21.31 -6.53 -9.45
C ALA A 10 22.76 -6.17 -9.08
N GLU A 11 23.73 -6.92 -9.62
CA GLU A 11 25.16 -6.62 -9.47
C GLU A 11 25.52 -5.26 -10.08
N LEU A 12 24.99 -4.93 -11.27
CA LEU A 12 25.19 -3.63 -11.91
C LEU A 12 24.64 -2.48 -11.05
N VAL A 13 23.45 -2.66 -10.46
CA VAL A 13 22.85 -1.68 -9.53
C VAL A 13 23.73 -1.52 -8.30
N ALA A 14 24.20 -2.60 -7.69
CA ALA A 14 25.05 -2.55 -6.50
C ALA A 14 26.39 -1.85 -6.76
N ALA A 15 27.00 -2.06 -7.93
CA ALA A 15 28.27 -1.43 -8.30
C ALA A 15 28.15 0.07 -8.64
N ILE A 16 27.00 0.51 -9.15
CA ILE A 16 26.78 1.90 -9.58
C ILE A 16 26.14 2.74 -8.47
N SER A 17 25.30 2.16 -7.61
CA SER A 17 24.53 2.89 -6.59
C SER A 17 25.41 3.74 -5.67
N GLY A 18 26.53 3.21 -5.18
CA GLY A 18 27.43 3.95 -4.30
C GLY A 18 28.00 5.22 -4.94
N ARG A 19 28.45 5.12 -6.20
CA ARG A 19 28.92 6.27 -6.98
C ARG A 19 27.78 7.21 -7.36
N TYR A 20 26.62 6.66 -7.68
CA TYR A 20 25.43 7.44 -7.99
C TYR A 20 24.94 8.26 -6.81
N VAL A 21 25.03 7.78 -5.57
CA VAL A 21 24.63 8.56 -4.38
C VAL A 21 25.61 9.72 -4.13
N LEU A 22 26.91 9.45 -4.22
CA LEU A 22 27.99 10.40 -3.93
C LEU A 22 28.26 11.41 -5.06
N GLY A 23 27.92 11.08 -6.31
CA GLY A 23 28.23 11.90 -7.48
C GLY A 23 27.52 13.25 -7.53
N GLY A 24 28.11 14.21 -8.26
CA GLY A 24 27.50 15.51 -8.54
C GLY A 24 26.30 15.41 -9.49
N ARG A 25 25.54 16.51 -9.68
CA ARG A 25 24.33 16.51 -10.54
C ARG A 25 24.61 16.08 -11.99
N ALA A 26 25.70 16.56 -12.57
CA ALA A 26 26.09 16.24 -13.96
C ALA A 26 26.53 14.78 -14.11
N GLU A 27 27.31 14.29 -13.14
CA GLU A 27 27.79 12.91 -13.10
C GLU A 27 26.63 11.91 -12.90
N LYS A 28 25.71 12.22 -11.99
CA LYS A 28 24.46 11.48 -11.78
C LYS A 28 23.64 11.37 -13.06
N ALA A 29 23.53 12.44 -13.84
CA ALA A 29 22.79 12.42 -15.10
C ALA A 29 23.43 11.44 -16.09
N ARG A 30 24.75 11.53 -16.28
CA ARG A 30 25.52 10.64 -17.17
C ARG A 30 25.40 9.17 -16.76
N MET A 31 25.63 8.87 -15.48
CA MET A 31 25.49 7.52 -14.94
C MET A 31 24.08 6.95 -15.13
N LEU A 32 23.05 7.78 -14.97
CA LEU A 32 21.66 7.38 -15.18
C LEU A 32 21.35 7.12 -16.66
N ASP A 33 21.86 7.95 -17.57
CA ASP A 33 21.70 7.76 -19.02
C ASP A 33 22.34 6.45 -19.50
N GLU A 34 23.58 6.19 -19.08
CA GLU A 34 24.29 4.94 -19.39
C GLU A 34 23.55 3.72 -18.82
N PHE A 35 23.08 3.80 -17.58
CA PHE A 35 22.35 2.71 -16.94
C PHE A 35 21.02 2.41 -17.66
N VAL A 36 20.29 3.43 -18.08
CA VAL A 36 19.06 3.29 -18.88
C VAL A 36 19.37 2.64 -20.23
N ALA A 37 20.42 3.07 -20.93
CA ALA A 37 20.83 2.51 -22.20
C ALA A 37 21.24 1.03 -22.09
N LEU A 38 21.92 0.64 -21.01
CA LEU A 38 22.39 -0.73 -20.77
C LEU A 38 21.26 -1.68 -20.33
N THR A 39 20.34 -1.22 -19.47
CA THR A 39 19.29 -2.07 -18.88
C THR A 39 17.97 -2.03 -19.63
N GLY A 40 17.74 -0.99 -20.44
CA GLY A 40 16.46 -0.71 -21.07
C GLY A 40 15.38 -0.25 -20.08
N PHE A 41 15.73 0.07 -18.84
CA PHE A 41 14.77 0.53 -17.85
C PHE A 41 14.29 1.95 -18.12
N HIS A 42 13.03 2.22 -17.77
CA HIS A 42 12.54 3.59 -17.78
C HIS A 42 13.34 4.44 -16.78
N ARG A 43 13.73 5.65 -17.18
CA ARG A 43 14.59 6.57 -16.40
C ARG A 43 14.15 6.74 -14.95
N LYS A 44 12.83 6.87 -14.71
CA LYS A 44 12.26 7.01 -13.36
C LYS A 44 12.48 5.76 -12.49
N HIS A 45 12.41 4.58 -13.10
CA HIS A 45 12.64 3.31 -12.41
C HIS A 45 14.12 3.12 -12.09
N ALA A 46 14.99 3.36 -13.07
CA ALA A 46 16.43 3.34 -12.90
C ALA A 46 16.90 4.28 -11.77
N MET A 47 16.38 5.51 -11.74
CA MET A 47 16.69 6.47 -10.69
C MET A 47 16.30 5.95 -9.30
N ARG A 48 15.10 5.35 -9.17
CA ARG A 48 14.64 4.77 -7.90
C ARG A 48 15.51 3.60 -7.44
N LEU A 49 15.95 2.75 -8.37
CA LEU A 49 16.87 1.65 -8.08
C LEU A 49 18.23 2.15 -7.59
N LEU A 50 18.82 3.12 -8.29
CA LEU A 50 20.15 3.65 -7.96
C LEU A 50 20.17 4.49 -6.67
N ARG A 51 19.05 5.09 -6.27
CA ARG A 51 18.91 5.81 -4.99
C ARG A 51 18.76 4.88 -3.78
N GLY A 52 18.49 3.59 -3.99
CA GLY A 52 18.15 2.68 -2.89
C GLY A 52 16.70 2.85 -2.39
N ASP A 53 15.90 3.71 -3.03
CA ASP A 53 14.47 3.92 -2.74
C ASP A 53 13.60 2.68 -3.07
N CYS A 54 14.22 1.64 -3.63
CA CYS A 54 13.63 0.34 -3.87
C CYS A 54 13.86 -0.65 -2.71
N ALA A 55 14.36 -0.19 -1.56
CA ALA A 55 14.09 -0.90 -0.32
C ALA A 55 12.57 -1.14 -0.28
N PRO A 56 12.10 -2.40 -0.24
CA PRO A 56 10.68 -2.65 -0.11
C PRO A 56 10.26 -1.84 1.09
N ALA A 57 9.32 -0.90 0.88
CA ALA A 57 8.73 -0.17 1.98
C ALA A 57 8.44 -1.22 3.04
N LYS A 58 8.98 -1.04 4.26
CA LYS A 58 8.66 -1.87 5.43
C LYS A 58 7.20 -1.63 5.83
N ASN A 59 6.30 -1.64 4.86
CA ASN A 59 4.91 -1.92 5.06
C ASN A 59 4.95 -3.37 5.51
N GLY A 60 4.92 -3.57 6.83
CA GLY A 60 4.72 -4.89 7.41
C GLY A 60 3.54 -5.57 6.72
N PRO A 61 3.42 -6.91 6.85
CA PRO A 61 2.36 -7.67 6.19
C PRO A 61 1.06 -6.88 6.30
N ARG A 62 0.52 -6.43 5.16
CA ARG A 62 -0.77 -5.72 5.15
C ARG A 62 -1.68 -6.61 6.00
N PRO A 63 -2.24 -6.12 7.11
CA PRO A 63 -3.02 -6.97 8.00
C PRO A 63 -3.98 -7.73 7.11
N GLY A 64 -3.90 -9.06 7.18
CA GLY A 64 -4.60 -9.93 6.24
C GLY A 64 -6.07 -9.54 6.15
N ARG A 65 -6.71 -9.85 5.03
CA ARG A 65 -8.13 -9.54 4.83
C ARG A 65 -8.92 -10.07 6.03
N ARG A 66 -9.44 -9.18 6.88
CA ARG A 66 -10.35 -9.56 7.97
C ARG A 66 -11.61 -10.09 7.31
N VAL A 67 -11.89 -11.37 7.53
CA VAL A 67 -13.15 -11.99 7.10
C VAL A 67 -14.11 -11.86 8.27
N TYR A 68 -15.16 -11.08 8.07
CA TYR A 68 -16.27 -10.98 9.02
C TYR A 68 -17.29 -12.06 8.67
N GLY A 69 -17.75 -12.80 9.68
CA GLY A 69 -18.77 -13.82 9.52
C GLY A 69 -20.16 -13.23 9.26
N ASP A 70 -21.12 -14.11 8.97
CA ASP A 70 -22.49 -13.73 8.65
C ASP A 70 -23.21 -13.03 9.83
N GLU A 71 -22.87 -13.39 11.06
CA GLU A 71 -23.35 -12.72 12.28
C GLU A 71 -23.02 -11.22 12.28
N VAL A 72 -21.76 -10.87 11.98
CA VAL A 72 -21.31 -9.48 11.90
C VAL A 72 -22.01 -8.75 10.76
N ARG A 73 -22.27 -9.47 9.65
CA ARG A 73 -23.01 -8.92 8.51
C ARG A 73 -24.46 -8.63 8.89
N ALA A 74 -25.12 -9.54 9.59
CA ALA A 74 -26.50 -9.38 10.04
C ALA A 74 -26.64 -8.20 11.00
N ALA A 75 -25.78 -8.14 12.02
CA ALA A 75 -25.76 -7.01 12.95
C ALA A 75 -25.51 -5.67 12.24
N LEU A 76 -24.58 -5.64 11.29
CA LEU A 76 -24.30 -4.42 10.51
C LEU A 76 -25.49 -4.00 9.64
N VAL A 77 -26.27 -4.94 9.11
CA VAL A 77 -27.50 -4.63 8.35
C VAL A 77 -28.53 -3.96 9.26
N VAL A 78 -28.78 -4.49 10.45
CA VAL A 78 -29.74 -3.90 11.41
C VAL A 78 -29.35 -2.46 11.76
N VAL A 79 -28.07 -2.23 12.07
CA VAL A 79 -27.57 -0.89 12.40
C VAL A 79 -27.62 0.05 11.18
N TRP A 80 -27.32 -0.47 9.99
CA TRP A 80 -27.39 0.31 8.75
C TRP A 80 -28.83 0.73 8.43
N GLU A 81 -29.81 -0.14 8.65
CA GLU A 81 -31.23 0.18 8.46
C GLU A 81 -31.75 1.18 9.48
N ALA A 82 -31.34 1.06 10.75
CA ALA A 82 -31.64 2.04 11.79
C ALA A 82 -31.05 3.43 11.49
N SER A 83 -29.96 3.48 10.72
CA SER A 83 -29.26 4.71 10.33
C SER A 83 -29.78 5.37 9.06
N ASP A 84 -30.96 4.97 8.54
CA ASP A 84 -31.49 5.41 7.24
C ASP A 84 -30.53 5.12 6.08
N ARG A 85 -29.84 3.97 6.17
CA ARG A 85 -28.96 3.44 5.13
C ARG A 85 -27.84 4.40 4.67
N ILE A 86 -27.30 5.22 5.57
CA ILE A 86 -26.20 6.14 5.28
C ILE A 86 -24.93 5.41 4.79
N CYS A 87 -24.09 6.13 4.04
CA CYS A 87 -22.87 5.55 3.50
C CYS A 87 -21.88 5.14 4.62
N GLY A 88 -21.11 4.06 4.39
CA GLY A 88 -20.21 3.49 5.40
C GLY A 88 -19.21 4.47 6.01
N LYS A 89 -18.78 5.48 5.25
CA LYS A 89 -17.88 6.55 5.75
C LYS A 89 -18.53 7.42 6.83
N ARG A 90 -19.84 7.67 6.71
CA ARG A 90 -20.62 8.41 7.71
C ARG A 90 -21.11 7.49 8.84
N LEU A 91 -21.41 6.23 8.51
CA LEU A 91 -21.83 5.24 9.49
C LEU A 91 -20.74 4.93 10.49
N HIS A 92 -19.50 4.71 10.04
CA HIS A 92 -18.38 4.30 10.88
C HIS A 92 -18.19 5.14 12.17
N PRO A 93 -18.13 6.49 12.12
CA PRO A 93 -18.01 7.29 13.34
C PRO A 93 -19.30 7.32 14.18
N LEU A 94 -20.46 7.03 13.59
CA LEU A 94 -21.77 7.05 14.27
C LEU A 94 -22.08 5.73 14.98
N LEU A 95 -21.47 4.62 14.56
CA LEU A 95 -21.73 3.28 15.07
C LEU A 95 -21.76 3.20 16.61
N PRO A 96 -20.78 3.74 17.36
CA PRO A 96 -20.79 3.59 18.82
C PRO A 96 -22.01 4.23 19.48
N SER A 97 -22.34 5.47 19.10
CA SER A 97 -23.48 6.20 19.66
C SER A 97 -24.82 5.60 19.24
N LEU A 98 -24.89 5.08 18.01
CA LEU A 98 -26.09 4.42 17.49
C LEU A 98 -26.36 3.09 18.20
N ILE A 99 -25.33 2.26 18.40
CA ILE A 99 -25.44 1.00 19.15
C ILE A 99 -25.89 1.27 20.59
N GLU A 100 -25.27 2.23 21.28
CA GLU A 100 -25.65 2.60 22.65
C GLU A 100 -27.11 3.07 22.75
N ALA A 101 -27.58 3.86 21.78
CA ALA A 101 -28.98 4.28 21.73
C ALA A 101 -29.93 3.09 21.48
N MET A 102 -29.56 2.19 20.57
CA MET A 102 -30.35 0.99 20.26
C MET A 102 -30.47 0.05 21.45
N GLU A 103 -29.37 -0.18 22.18
CA GLU A 103 -29.36 -0.98 23.42
C GLU A 103 -30.26 -0.36 24.50
N ARG A 104 -30.16 0.97 24.69
CA ARG A 104 -30.98 1.71 25.67
C ARG A 104 -32.48 1.62 25.39
N HIS A 105 -32.86 1.58 24.12
CA HIS A 105 -34.27 1.55 23.70
C HIS A 105 -34.81 0.12 23.49
N GLY A 106 -34.06 -0.91 23.88
CA GLY A 106 -34.51 -2.31 23.77
C GLY A 106 -34.55 -2.83 22.34
N HIS A 107 -33.89 -2.16 21.39
CA HIS A 107 -33.64 -2.68 20.04
C HIS A 107 -32.48 -3.69 20.02
N GLY A 108 -32.42 -4.51 21.07
CA GLY A 108 -31.45 -5.60 21.25
C GLY A 108 -31.81 -6.83 20.44
N ALA A 109 -32.15 -6.69 19.16
CA ALA A 109 -32.09 -7.82 18.23
C ALA A 109 -30.64 -7.96 17.72
N MET A 110 -29.71 -8.07 18.67
CA MET A 110 -28.35 -8.58 18.46
C MET A 110 -28.17 -9.85 19.30
N ASP A 111 -29.26 -10.60 19.49
CA ASP A 111 -29.22 -11.92 20.12
C ASP A 111 -28.70 -12.94 19.10
N SER A 112 -27.55 -13.52 19.48
CA SER A 112 -26.91 -14.80 19.12
C SER A 112 -27.13 -15.40 17.72
#